data_AF-A0A420T1J1-F1
#
_entry.id   AF-A0A420T1J1-F1
#
_cell.length_a   1.000
_cell.length_b   1.000
_cell.length_c   1.000
_cell.angle_alpha   90.00
_cell.angle_beta   90.00
_cell.angle_gamma   90.00
#
_symmetry.space_group_name_H-M   'P 1'
#
loop_
_entity.id
_entity.type
_entity.pdbx_description
1 polymer ?
#
loop_
_entity_poly.entity_id
_entity_poly.type
_entity_poly.pdbx_seq_one_letter_code
_entity_poly.pdbx_strand_id
1 'polypeptide(L)'
;MDGNGLIFDNRFIKQGREGGKQAAQALHLAVTRLCPSLPSSFEIFCDVLVNIAEMGRALVNDGSIDDPSLFHEFAFGFTETKSSFNFIDIGLNKGTLVRKIQETATWHLGCYNCRHVMLGIGHGAQYAPFLRRVNEAGDARMCVSLILGEPLAREIEACGNTVYALDGDIFRTTKLVDKTLIENPSLQRTEATKPEGSPVARAATTQAVLTPATSTSSMSPPQTSWAKITKSATPPPKLTMPLPPKQDKTKLASKAPPQPAWSPGPRGRDPPITVGIPAMEDIKRREDSDKLCNNHFLRGPCTRIGACTFNHTFRPSKEQLKALAMLARQNPCINGQDCDVDDCIYGHNVSSFKFQSLCYYLLTSQLQCPNVINGVCTRSHCRFKVDGHPPNTKFTNSKIHEN
;
A
#
# COMPACT_ATOMS: atom_id res chain seq x y z
N MET A 1 -12.79 13.75 0.58
CA MET A 1 -11.79 13.45 1.62
C MET A 1 -12.15 14.20 2.88
N ASP A 2 -11.89 13.62 4.05
CA ASP A 2 -11.96 14.27 5.37
C ASP A 2 -10.60 14.90 5.67
N GLY A 3 -10.48 16.20 5.43
CA GLY A 3 -9.26 16.98 5.64
C GLY A 3 -8.98 17.31 7.11
N ASN A 4 -9.86 16.95 8.05
CA ASN A 4 -9.57 17.10 9.47
C ASN A 4 -8.63 15.99 9.99
N GLY A 5 -8.51 14.86 9.27
CA GLY A 5 -7.62 13.75 9.66
C GLY A 5 -6.79 13.12 8.52
N LEU A 6 -7.15 13.31 7.23
CA LEU A 6 -6.22 13.08 6.13
C LEU A 6 -5.51 14.38 5.78
N ILE A 7 -4.48 14.70 6.56
CA ILE A 7 -3.78 15.98 6.55
C ILE A 7 -2.61 15.92 5.55
N PHE A 8 -2.49 16.93 4.68
CA PHE A 8 -1.38 17.06 3.74
C PHE A 8 -0.03 17.23 4.45
N ASP A 9 1.07 16.79 3.82
CA ASP A 9 2.39 16.92 4.45
C ASP A 9 2.80 18.39 4.64
N ASN A 10 3.52 18.63 5.74
CA ASN A 10 3.90 19.96 6.18
C ASN A 10 4.80 20.69 5.16
N ARG A 11 5.54 19.97 4.31
CA ARG A 11 6.31 20.54 3.19
C ARG A 11 5.46 21.36 2.22
N PHE A 12 4.18 20.99 2.06
CA PHE A 12 3.25 21.70 1.20
C PHE A 12 2.56 22.82 1.98
N ILE A 13 2.06 22.55 3.19
CA ILE A 13 1.31 23.56 3.97
C ILE A 13 2.20 24.77 4.30
N LYS A 14 3.48 24.59 4.62
CA LYS A 14 4.44 25.70 4.85
C LYS A 14 4.68 26.61 3.66
N GLN A 15 4.40 26.17 2.43
CA GLN A 15 4.53 26.97 1.22
C GLN A 15 3.24 27.73 0.86
N GLY A 16 2.24 27.73 1.75
CA GLY A 16 0.97 28.44 1.59
C GLY A 16 0.33 28.18 0.24
N ARG A 17 -0.01 29.25 -0.48
CA ARG A 17 -0.65 29.22 -1.79
C ARG A 17 0.12 28.39 -2.84
N GLU A 18 1.45 28.43 -2.89
CA GLU A 18 2.19 27.67 -3.91
C GLU A 18 2.29 26.18 -3.55
N GLY A 19 2.40 25.87 -2.25
CA GLY A 19 2.35 24.50 -1.75
C GLY A 19 1.00 23.83 -1.98
N GLY A 20 -0.10 24.59 -1.89
CA GLY A 20 -1.44 24.14 -2.27
C GLY A 20 -1.48 23.62 -3.71
N LYS A 21 -0.86 24.36 -4.64
CA LYS A 21 -0.78 23.95 -6.05
C LYS A 21 0.06 22.69 -6.25
N GLN A 22 1.23 22.64 -5.63
CA GLN A 22 2.10 21.47 -5.66
C GLN A 22 1.39 20.21 -5.12
N ALA A 23 0.63 20.33 -4.02
CA ALA A 23 -0.14 19.24 -3.45
C ALA A 23 -1.27 18.76 -4.36
N ALA A 24 -2.03 19.68 -4.99
CA ALA A 24 -3.07 19.32 -5.96
C ALA A 24 -2.50 18.65 -7.22
N GLN A 25 -1.33 19.10 -7.71
CA GLN A 25 -0.63 18.45 -8.82
C GLN A 25 -0.12 17.04 -8.43
N ALA A 26 0.51 16.90 -7.27
CA ALA A 26 1.02 15.62 -6.77
C ALA A 26 -0.11 14.61 -6.55
N LEU A 27 -1.21 15.03 -5.90
CA LEU A 27 -2.40 14.21 -5.66
C LEU A 27 -3.04 13.73 -6.96
N HIS A 28 -3.21 14.64 -7.93
CA HIS A 28 -3.70 14.25 -9.26
C HIS A 28 -2.79 13.21 -9.90
N LEU A 29 -1.46 13.46 -9.96
CA LEU A 29 -0.51 12.55 -10.59
C LEU A 29 -0.44 11.17 -9.92
N ALA A 30 -0.50 11.11 -8.59
CA ALA A 30 -0.55 9.86 -7.85
C ALA A 30 -1.84 9.07 -8.13
N VAL A 31 -3.00 9.72 -8.10
CA VAL A 31 -4.28 9.06 -8.45
C VAL A 31 -4.31 8.62 -9.91
N THR A 32 -3.74 9.39 -10.86
CA THR A 32 -3.61 8.96 -12.26
C THR A 32 -2.79 7.68 -12.39
N ARG A 33 -1.69 7.52 -11.64
CA ARG A 33 -0.84 6.31 -11.66
C ARG A 33 -1.52 5.07 -11.09
N LEU A 34 -2.45 5.23 -10.14
CA LEU A 34 -3.24 4.12 -9.58
C LEU A 34 -4.32 3.60 -10.53
N CYS A 35 -4.69 4.37 -11.55
CA CYS A 35 -5.77 4.06 -12.49
C CYS A 35 -5.30 3.86 -13.95
N PRO A 36 -4.22 3.09 -14.24
CA PRO A 36 -3.65 2.96 -15.59
C PRO A 36 -4.53 2.18 -16.57
N SER A 37 -5.60 1.54 -16.07
CA SER A 37 -6.58 0.78 -16.83
C SER A 37 -7.83 1.59 -17.22
N LEU A 38 -7.96 2.84 -16.77
CA LEU A 38 -9.02 3.73 -17.24
C LEU A 38 -8.69 4.26 -18.66
N PRO A 39 -9.71 4.54 -19.50
CA PRO A 39 -9.48 5.17 -20.80
C PRO A 39 -8.74 6.50 -20.64
N SER A 40 -7.87 6.86 -21.59
CA SER A 40 -7.01 8.07 -21.54
C SER A 40 -7.77 9.42 -21.48
N SER A 41 -9.09 9.40 -21.46
CA SER A 41 -9.99 10.53 -21.22
C SER A 41 -10.87 10.26 -19.98
N PHE A 42 -10.28 10.30 -18.78
CA PHE A 42 -11.01 10.33 -17.51
C PHE A 42 -10.68 11.59 -16.70
N GLU A 43 -11.66 12.10 -15.97
CA GLU A 43 -11.51 13.28 -15.10
C GLU A 43 -11.49 12.85 -13.63
N ILE A 44 -10.63 13.48 -12.83
CA ILE A 44 -10.50 13.25 -11.39
C ILE A 44 -11.17 14.41 -10.66
N PHE A 45 -12.27 14.13 -9.97
CA PHE A 45 -12.92 15.06 -9.04
C PHE A 45 -12.40 14.84 -7.62
N CYS A 46 -12.04 15.90 -6.92
CA CYS A 46 -11.37 15.84 -5.62
C CYS A 46 -11.88 16.92 -4.66
N ASP A 47 -12.92 16.57 -3.88
CA ASP A 47 -13.39 17.41 -2.78
C ASP A 47 -12.64 17.08 -1.48
N VAL A 48 -11.93 18.06 -0.91
CA VAL A 48 -11.40 18.01 0.46
C VAL A 48 -12.33 18.80 1.36
N LEU A 49 -12.99 18.14 2.32
CA LEU A 49 -13.90 18.77 3.26
C LEU A 49 -13.22 18.89 4.62
N VAL A 50 -13.19 20.09 5.20
CA VAL A 50 -12.39 20.42 6.38
C VAL A 50 -13.06 21.57 7.14
N ASN A 51 -12.73 21.76 8.42
CA ASN A 51 -12.93 23.06 9.08
C ASN A 51 -11.62 23.85 8.97
N ILE A 52 -11.56 24.84 8.07
CA ILE A 52 -10.29 25.56 7.79
C ILE A 52 -9.80 26.28 9.05
N ALA A 53 -10.70 26.87 9.82
CA ALA A 53 -10.37 27.62 11.03
C ALA A 53 -9.89 26.73 12.19
N GLU A 54 -10.49 25.54 12.40
CA GLU A 54 -9.98 24.59 13.40
C GLU A 54 -8.65 23.96 12.96
N MET A 55 -8.51 23.56 11.69
CA MET A 55 -7.28 22.92 11.19
C MET A 55 -6.10 23.90 11.19
N GLY A 56 -6.29 25.15 10.77
CA GLY A 56 -5.25 26.18 10.84
C GLY A 56 -4.70 26.38 12.25
N ARG A 57 -5.56 26.41 13.28
CA ARG A 57 -5.13 26.46 14.69
C ARG A 57 -4.44 25.17 15.14
N ALA A 58 -4.95 24.00 14.76
CA ALA A 58 -4.35 22.73 15.13
C ALA A 58 -2.92 22.57 14.57
N LEU A 59 -2.67 23.06 13.35
CA LEU A 59 -1.34 23.09 12.73
C LEU A 59 -0.37 24.05 13.43
N VAL A 60 -0.86 25.15 14.01
CA VAL A 60 -0.06 26.08 14.82
C VAL A 60 0.26 25.46 16.19
N ASN A 61 -0.73 24.87 16.86
CA ASN A 61 -0.53 24.19 18.15
C ASN A 61 0.41 22.95 18.04
N ASP A 62 0.47 22.29 16.88
CA ASP A 62 1.46 21.25 16.55
C ASP A 62 2.86 21.82 16.26
N GLY A 63 3.05 23.14 16.20
CA GLY A 63 4.28 23.78 15.72
C GLY A 63 4.61 23.37 14.28
N SER A 64 3.58 23.08 13.47
CA SER A 64 3.73 22.72 12.06
C SER A 64 3.77 23.94 11.17
N ILE A 65 2.97 24.99 11.45
CA ILE A 65 3.05 26.29 10.78
C ILE A 65 3.04 27.41 11.82
N ASP A 66 3.65 28.55 11.48
CA ASP A 66 3.82 29.67 12.41
C ASP A 66 2.63 30.66 12.37
N ASP A 67 1.85 30.64 11.29
CA ASP A 67 0.66 31.47 11.07
C ASP A 67 -0.49 30.60 10.51
N PRO A 68 -1.71 30.60 11.11
CA PRO A 68 -2.84 29.84 10.58
C PRO A 68 -3.31 30.31 9.18
N SER A 69 -2.93 31.51 8.72
CA SER A 69 -3.26 32.02 7.39
C SER A 69 -2.68 31.15 6.27
N LEU A 70 -1.51 30.54 6.49
CA LEU A 70 -0.84 29.66 5.52
C LEU A 70 -1.71 28.46 5.11
N PHE A 71 -2.52 27.92 6.03
CA PHE A 71 -3.45 26.83 5.71
C PHE A 71 -4.63 27.29 4.84
N HIS A 72 -5.09 28.53 5.03
CA HIS A 72 -6.13 29.16 4.20
C HIS A 72 -5.58 29.53 2.81
N GLU A 73 -4.34 30.01 2.71
CA GLU A 73 -3.66 30.18 1.42
C GLU A 73 -3.47 28.85 0.68
N PHE A 74 -3.03 27.80 1.39
CA PHE A 74 -2.89 26.44 0.87
C PHE A 74 -4.20 25.91 0.30
N ALA A 75 -5.33 26.11 1.00
CA ALA A 75 -6.67 25.76 0.55
C ALA A 75 -7.05 26.45 -0.78
N PHE A 76 -6.73 27.74 -0.93
CA PHE A 76 -6.93 28.46 -2.19
C PHE A 76 -6.03 27.92 -3.31
N GLY A 77 -4.73 27.75 -3.07
CA GLY A 77 -3.79 27.26 -4.09
C GLY A 77 -4.12 25.86 -4.60
N PHE A 78 -4.61 24.99 -3.71
CA PHE A 78 -5.13 23.67 -4.08
C PHE A 78 -6.32 23.78 -5.04
N THR A 79 -7.29 24.66 -4.71
CA THR A 79 -8.52 24.87 -5.49
C THR A 79 -8.27 25.55 -6.84
N GLU A 80 -7.32 26.49 -6.91
CA GLU A 80 -6.96 27.19 -8.17
C GLU A 80 -6.27 26.28 -9.20
N THR A 81 -5.79 25.10 -8.81
CA THR A 81 -4.92 24.27 -9.66
C THR A 81 -5.67 23.44 -10.69
N LYS A 82 -6.91 23.04 -10.39
CA LYS A 82 -7.82 22.36 -11.33
C LYS A 82 -9.26 22.66 -10.94
N SER A 83 -10.09 22.92 -11.95
CA SER A 83 -11.54 23.14 -11.79
C SER A 83 -12.30 21.97 -11.13
N SER A 84 -11.72 20.78 -11.11
CA SER A 84 -12.28 19.58 -10.48
C SER A 84 -11.74 19.31 -9.05
N PHE A 85 -10.89 20.18 -8.51
CA PHE A 85 -10.27 20.06 -7.18
C PHE A 85 -10.78 21.18 -6.26
N ASN A 86 -11.43 20.83 -5.15
CA ASN A 86 -12.06 21.79 -4.26
C ASN A 86 -11.57 21.62 -2.81
N PHE A 87 -11.20 22.72 -2.16
CA PHE A 87 -11.05 22.78 -0.71
C PHE A 87 -12.29 23.46 -0.11
N ILE A 88 -13.08 22.69 0.64
CA ILE A 88 -14.44 23.06 1.05
C ILE A 88 -14.48 23.22 2.57
N ASP A 89 -14.56 24.47 3.04
CA ASP A 89 -14.86 24.72 4.45
C ASP A 89 -16.29 24.27 4.80
N ILE A 90 -16.41 23.60 5.93
CA ILE A 90 -17.69 23.15 6.52
C ILE A 90 -18.00 23.84 7.85
N GLY A 91 -17.06 24.64 8.38
CA GLY A 91 -17.19 25.35 9.64
C GLY A 91 -17.30 24.46 10.88
N LEU A 92 -17.76 25.06 11.98
CA LEU A 92 -17.66 24.52 13.35
C LEU A 92 -18.66 23.38 13.70
N ASN A 93 -19.52 22.98 12.77
CA ASN A 93 -20.61 22.04 13.06
C ASN A 93 -20.13 20.57 12.98
N LYS A 94 -19.70 20.02 14.13
CA LYS A 94 -18.96 18.74 14.22
C LYS A 94 -19.70 17.48 13.78
N GLY A 95 -21.00 17.54 13.48
CA GLY A 95 -21.75 16.46 12.80
C GLY A 95 -21.81 16.58 11.28
N THR A 96 -21.59 17.77 10.72
CA THR A 96 -21.80 18.08 9.29
C THR A 96 -20.77 17.42 8.39
N LEU A 97 -19.50 17.33 8.82
CA LEU A 97 -18.41 16.76 8.02
C LEU A 97 -18.72 15.31 7.61
N VAL A 98 -18.99 14.48 8.61
CA VAL A 98 -19.23 13.04 8.48
C VAL A 98 -20.42 12.79 7.56
N ARG A 99 -21.54 13.48 7.82
CA ARG A 99 -22.75 13.38 7.01
C ARG A 99 -22.52 13.82 5.56
N LYS A 100 -21.90 14.99 5.34
CA LYS A 100 -21.66 15.53 3.99
C LYS A 100 -20.73 14.63 3.18
N ILE A 101 -19.69 14.05 3.79
CA ILE A 101 -18.82 13.08 3.13
C ILE A 101 -19.58 11.80 2.74
N GLN A 102 -20.42 11.26 3.62
CA GLN A 102 -21.22 10.07 3.32
C GLN A 102 -22.27 10.35 2.22
N GLU A 103 -22.93 11.50 2.24
CA GLU A 103 -23.89 11.92 1.20
C GLU A 103 -23.21 12.16 -0.15
N THR A 104 -22.11 12.91 -0.19
CA THR A 104 -21.33 13.15 -1.43
C THR A 104 -20.80 11.84 -2.00
N ALA A 105 -20.30 10.91 -1.16
CA ALA A 105 -19.87 9.59 -1.63
C ALA A 105 -21.05 8.76 -2.17
N THR A 106 -22.20 8.76 -1.49
CA THR A 106 -23.41 8.05 -1.93
C THR A 106 -23.92 8.57 -3.27
N TRP A 107 -23.88 9.90 -3.48
CA TRP A 107 -24.26 10.50 -4.76
C TRP A 107 -23.35 10.04 -5.90
N HIS A 108 -22.02 10.11 -5.71
CA HIS A 108 -21.05 9.66 -6.73
C HIS A 108 -21.19 8.17 -7.07
N LEU A 109 -21.45 7.32 -6.07
CA LEU A 109 -21.75 5.90 -6.28
C LEU A 109 -23.02 5.69 -7.12
N GLY A 110 -24.05 6.53 -6.96
CA GLY A 110 -25.25 6.54 -7.79
C GLY A 110 -25.04 7.01 -9.24
N CYS A 111 -23.88 7.61 -9.58
CA CYS A 111 -23.63 8.14 -10.92
C CYS A 111 -23.04 7.09 -11.86
N TYR A 112 -23.77 6.69 -12.90
CA TYR A 112 -23.31 5.75 -13.94
C TYR A 112 -21.99 6.11 -14.65
N ASN A 113 -21.60 7.38 -14.64
CA ASN A 113 -20.33 7.85 -15.21
C ASN A 113 -19.16 7.75 -14.22
N CYS A 114 -19.42 7.64 -12.92
CA CYS A 114 -18.38 7.38 -11.92
C CYS A 114 -17.90 5.93 -12.06
N ARG A 115 -16.57 5.74 -12.06
CA ARG A 115 -15.96 4.41 -12.19
C ARG A 115 -15.36 3.89 -10.87
N HIS A 116 -15.06 4.80 -9.95
CA HIS A 116 -14.32 4.52 -8.73
C HIS A 116 -14.49 5.69 -7.75
N VAL A 117 -14.66 5.41 -6.46
CA VAL A 117 -14.72 6.43 -5.40
C VAL A 117 -13.58 6.19 -4.39
N MET A 118 -12.67 7.16 -4.28
CA MET A 118 -11.57 7.13 -3.31
C MET A 118 -11.91 7.95 -2.06
N LEU A 119 -11.91 7.32 -0.88
CA LEU A 119 -12.30 7.92 0.38
C LEU A 119 -11.11 8.08 1.32
N GLY A 120 -10.60 9.31 1.41
CA GLY A 120 -9.69 9.71 2.48
C GLY A 120 -10.44 9.91 3.80
N ILE A 121 -10.72 8.82 4.53
CA ILE A 121 -11.53 8.78 5.76
C ILE A 121 -10.94 7.85 6.84
N GLY A 122 -9.74 7.31 6.60
CA GLY A 122 -9.21 6.14 7.30
C GLY A 122 -9.08 6.26 8.83
N HIS A 123 -8.90 7.48 9.33
CA HIS A 123 -8.76 7.82 10.74
C HIS A 123 -10.05 7.72 11.57
N GLY A 124 -11.21 7.78 10.92
CA GLY A 124 -12.49 8.02 11.59
C GLY A 124 -13.35 6.76 11.72
N ALA A 125 -13.36 6.14 12.91
CA ALA A 125 -14.22 4.99 13.20
C ALA A 125 -15.71 5.23 12.88
N GLN A 126 -16.18 6.48 12.96
CA GLN A 126 -17.54 6.90 12.61
C GLN A 126 -17.93 6.66 11.14
N TYR A 127 -16.97 6.41 10.23
CA TYR A 127 -17.25 6.07 8.84
C TYR A 127 -17.45 4.56 8.60
N ALA A 128 -17.09 3.69 9.55
CA ALA A 128 -17.20 2.24 9.38
C ALA A 128 -18.65 1.74 9.13
N PRO A 129 -19.70 2.28 9.78
CA PRO A 129 -21.09 1.90 9.48
C PRO A 129 -21.54 2.29 8.08
N PHE A 130 -20.90 3.28 7.44
CA PHE A 130 -21.16 3.63 6.04
C PHE A 130 -20.45 2.67 5.09
N LEU A 131 -19.15 2.41 5.31
CA LEU A 131 -18.38 1.47 4.49
C LEU A 131 -19.01 0.07 4.45
N ARG A 132 -19.49 -0.45 5.60
CA ARG A 132 -20.16 -1.76 5.66
C ARG A 132 -21.39 -1.81 4.74
N ARG A 133 -22.29 -0.82 4.83
CA ARG A 133 -23.48 -0.75 3.95
C ARG A 133 -23.13 -0.67 2.45
N VAL A 134 -22.04 -0.01 2.10
CA VAL A 134 -21.59 0.08 0.69
C VAL A 134 -20.99 -1.24 0.23
N ASN A 135 -20.19 -1.91 1.06
CA ASN A 135 -19.59 -3.21 0.74
C ASN A 135 -20.67 -4.32 0.69
N GLU A 136 -21.68 -4.25 1.56
CA GLU A 136 -22.84 -5.15 1.61
C GLU A 136 -23.77 -5.01 0.39
N ALA A 137 -23.76 -3.87 -0.31
CA ALA A 137 -24.70 -3.59 -1.40
C ALA A 137 -24.47 -4.45 -2.68
N GLY A 138 -23.32 -5.12 -2.80
CA GLY A 138 -23.07 -6.18 -3.79
C GLY A 138 -23.01 -5.78 -5.27
N ASP A 139 -23.30 -4.53 -5.63
CA ASP A 139 -23.18 -4.04 -7.00
C ASP A 139 -21.71 -3.91 -7.40
N ALA A 140 -21.25 -4.80 -8.28
CA ALA A 140 -19.87 -4.88 -8.76
C ALA A 140 -19.36 -3.62 -9.51
N ARG A 141 -20.21 -2.62 -9.73
CA ARG A 141 -19.80 -1.29 -10.24
C ARG A 141 -19.31 -0.35 -9.13
N MET A 142 -19.62 -0.63 -7.86
CA MET A 142 -19.36 0.24 -6.71
C MET A 142 -17.93 0.07 -6.17
N CYS A 143 -16.92 0.40 -6.98
CA CYS A 143 -15.54 0.30 -6.56
C CYS A 143 -15.19 1.41 -5.54
N VAL A 144 -15.05 1.04 -4.27
CA VAL A 144 -14.67 1.94 -3.16
C VAL A 144 -13.34 1.53 -2.55
N SER A 145 -12.39 2.47 -2.57
CA SER A 145 -11.09 2.34 -1.91
C SER A 145 -10.87 3.47 -0.90
N LEU A 146 -9.96 3.24 0.03
CA LEU A 146 -9.49 4.22 1.01
C LEU A 146 -8.16 4.83 0.56
N ILE A 147 -7.94 6.09 0.92
CA ILE A 147 -6.63 6.74 0.84
C ILE A 147 -5.99 6.70 2.23
N LEU A 148 -4.76 6.21 2.31
CA LEU A 148 -3.97 6.15 3.54
C LEU A 148 -3.17 7.43 3.74
N GLY A 149 -3.10 7.90 4.99
CA GLY A 149 -2.13 8.88 5.47
C GLY A 149 -1.59 8.36 6.80
N GLU A 150 -2.32 8.64 7.88
CA GLU A 150 -2.13 7.96 9.17
C GLU A 150 -2.65 6.50 9.17
N PRO A 151 -2.24 5.66 10.14
CA PRO A 151 -2.81 4.33 10.35
C PRO A 151 -4.32 4.34 10.52
N LEU A 152 -4.99 3.33 9.96
CA LEU A 152 -6.45 3.23 9.95
C LEU A 152 -7.04 3.00 11.35
N ALA A 153 -8.26 3.49 11.57
CA ALA A 153 -9.07 3.08 12.70
C ALA A 153 -9.46 1.61 12.57
N ARG A 154 -9.44 0.87 13.67
CA ARG A 154 -9.65 -0.60 13.72
C ARG A 154 -11.00 -1.03 13.11
N GLU A 155 -12.02 -0.19 13.29
CA GLU A 155 -13.36 -0.39 12.76
C GLU A 155 -13.43 -0.24 11.24
N ILE A 156 -12.51 0.53 10.65
CA ILE A 156 -12.32 0.76 9.21
C ILE A 156 -11.47 -0.35 8.60
N GLU A 157 -10.40 -0.81 9.28
CA GLU A 157 -9.66 -2.02 8.88
C GLU A 157 -10.60 -3.22 8.77
N ALA A 158 -11.48 -3.39 9.76
CA ALA A 158 -12.50 -4.44 9.80
C ALA A 158 -13.59 -4.32 8.71
N CYS A 159 -13.63 -3.25 7.91
CA CYS A 159 -14.52 -3.15 6.75
C CYS A 159 -13.96 -3.85 5.51
N GLY A 160 -12.65 -4.11 5.43
CA GLY A 160 -12.04 -4.82 4.30
C GLY A 160 -12.16 -4.09 2.96
N ASN A 161 -11.88 -2.78 2.93
CA ASN A 161 -11.80 -1.98 1.70
C ASN A 161 -10.37 -1.90 1.16
N THR A 162 -10.20 -1.69 -0.16
CA THR A 162 -8.86 -1.57 -0.77
C THR A 162 -8.20 -0.30 -0.27
N VAL A 163 -6.94 -0.35 0.17
CA VAL A 163 -6.23 0.78 0.77
C VAL A 163 -5.06 1.20 -0.12
N TYR A 164 -5.01 2.47 -0.49
CA TYR A 164 -3.91 3.05 -1.28
C TYR A 164 -3.12 4.06 -0.44
N ALA A 165 -1.85 3.75 -0.19
CA ALA A 165 -0.85 4.78 0.10
C ALA A 165 -0.47 5.46 -1.23
N LEU A 166 -0.41 6.79 -1.27
CA LEU A 166 -0.05 7.52 -2.48
C LEU A 166 1.46 7.82 -2.51
N ASP A 167 2.06 7.69 -3.69
CA ASP A 167 3.48 8.05 -3.91
C ASP A 167 3.77 9.52 -3.54
N GLY A 168 4.97 9.78 -3.03
CA GLY A 168 5.54 11.13 -2.94
C GLY A 168 5.15 11.93 -1.69
N ASP A 169 4.83 11.23 -0.60
CA ASP A 169 4.65 11.81 0.75
C ASP A 169 3.64 12.98 0.78
N ILE A 170 2.50 12.78 0.13
CA ILE A 170 1.45 13.80 -0.06
C ILE A 170 0.72 14.10 1.25
N PHE A 171 0.62 13.11 2.15
CA PHE A 171 -0.08 13.19 3.44
C PHE A 171 0.87 12.86 4.59
N ARG A 172 0.58 13.42 5.76
CA ARG A 172 1.23 13.04 7.01
C ARG A 172 0.89 11.59 7.37
N THR A 173 1.88 10.87 7.88
CA THR A 173 1.70 9.56 8.52
C THR A 173 1.43 9.67 10.03
N THR A 174 1.48 10.88 10.59
CA THR A 174 1.39 11.17 12.03
C THR A 174 0.36 12.26 12.35
N LYS A 175 -0.34 12.06 13.47
CA LYS A 175 -1.30 13.01 14.05
C LYS A 175 -0.63 14.33 14.43
N LEU A 176 -1.43 15.38 14.47
CA LEU A 176 -1.09 16.63 15.15
C LEU A 176 -1.08 16.38 16.66
N VAL A 177 -0.06 16.91 17.36
CA VAL A 177 0.11 16.80 18.81
C VAL A 177 0.22 18.21 19.36
N ASP A 178 -0.72 18.62 20.21
CA ASP A 178 -0.71 19.96 20.79
C ASP A 178 0.49 20.13 21.75
N LYS A 179 1.48 20.94 21.32
CA LYS A 179 2.71 21.21 22.06
C LYS A 179 2.53 22.28 23.13
N THR A 180 1.49 23.12 23.04
CA THR A 180 1.19 24.14 24.06
C THR A 180 0.85 23.52 25.41
N LEU A 181 0.40 22.26 25.41
CA LEU A 181 0.14 21.46 26.61
C LEU A 181 1.41 20.83 27.22
N ILE A 182 2.54 20.83 26.51
CA ILE A 182 3.79 20.17 26.92
C ILE A 182 4.71 21.15 27.67
N GLU A 183 4.61 22.46 27.43
CA GLU A 183 5.45 23.50 28.06
C GLU A 183 5.04 23.86 29.51
N ASN A 184 4.46 22.92 30.26
CA ASN A 184 4.17 23.08 31.69
C ASN A 184 4.96 22.08 32.57
N PRO A 185 6.22 22.37 32.91
CA PRO A 185 6.99 21.56 33.86
C PRO A 185 6.47 21.77 35.29
N SER A 186 5.68 20.81 35.76
CA SER A 186 5.43 20.51 37.19
C SER A 186 5.06 21.67 38.13
N LEU A 187 3.77 21.76 38.48
CA LEU A 187 3.39 22.02 39.87
C LEU A 187 2.89 20.71 40.50
N GLN A 188 3.25 20.49 41.76
CA GLN A 188 3.04 19.21 42.44
C GLN A 188 1.56 18.98 42.76
N ARG A 189 1.06 17.77 42.44
CA ARG A 189 -0.24 17.30 42.93
C ARG A 189 -0.09 16.81 44.36
N THR A 190 -0.27 17.70 45.33
CA THR A 190 -0.64 17.30 46.70
C THR A 190 -2.15 17.10 46.78
N GLU A 191 -2.58 16.01 47.39
CA GLU A 191 -3.99 15.76 47.70
C GLU A 191 -4.39 16.61 48.90
N ALA A 192 -5.55 17.27 48.82
CA ALA A 192 -6.14 18.01 49.92
C ALA A 192 -7.67 17.83 49.92
N THR A 193 -8.22 17.47 51.08
CA THR A 193 -9.62 17.04 51.23
C THR A 193 -10.60 18.21 51.18
N LYS A 194 -11.78 17.98 50.59
CA LYS A 194 -12.94 18.88 50.60
C LYS A 194 -13.39 19.23 52.04
N PRO A 195 -13.74 20.49 52.31
CA PRO A 195 -15.04 20.80 52.92
C PRO A 195 -15.81 21.91 52.19
N GLU A 196 -17.13 21.99 52.40
CA GLU A 196 -17.98 23.09 51.91
C GLU A 196 -17.76 24.42 52.65
N GLY A 197 -17.93 25.55 51.94
CA GLY A 197 -18.04 26.89 52.52
C GLY A 197 -18.14 27.99 51.45
N SER A 198 -19.14 28.88 51.55
CA SER A 198 -19.45 29.95 50.58
C SER A 198 -20.44 30.96 51.20
N PRO A 199 -20.57 32.22 50.73
CA PRO A 199 -19.50 33.18 50.41
C PRO A 199 -19.76 34.58 51.05
N VAL A 200 -18.70 35.39 51.26
CA VAL A 200 -18.83 36.85 51.51
C VAL A 200 -17.69 37.60 50.80
N ALA A 201 -17.96 38.82 50.32
CA ALA A 201 -17.01 39.65 49.56
C ALA A 201 -16.41 40.80 50.39
N ARG A 202 -15.32 41.46 49.90
CA ARG A 202 -15.32 42.91 49.53
C ARG A 202 -13.90 43.54 49.37
N ALA A 203 -13.63 44.02 48.15
CA ALA A 203 -12.85 45.22 47.74
C ALA A 203 -11.45 45.61 48.31
N ALA A 204 -10.49 45.68 47.37
CA ALA A 204 -9.64 46.84 47.01
C ALA A 204 -8.31 47.20 47.73
N THR A 205 -7.30 47.53 46.89
CA THR A 205 -6.08 48.38 47.12
C THR A 205 -5.09 47.98 48.23
N THR A 206 -3.76 48.01 48.06
CA THR A 206 -2.86 48.46 46.96
C THR A 206 -1.64 47.48 46.90
N GLN A 207 -0.40 47.69 46.42
CA GLN A 207 0.41 48.82 45.91
C GLN A 207 1.49 48.29 44.93
N ALA A 208 2.47 49.10 44.50
CA ALA A 208 3.61 48.68 43.68
C ALA A 208 4.93 49.36 44.11
N VAL A 209 6.07 48.64 44.06
CA VAL A 209 7.46 49.12 44.26
C VAL A 209 8.40 48.35 43.32
N LEU A 210 9.61 48.87 43.05
CA LEU A 210 10.44 48.58 41.88
C LEU A 210 11.82 47.96 42.18
N THR A 211 12.21 46.99 41.32
CA THR A 211 13.58 46.76 40.78
C THR A 211 14.72 46.42 41.81
N PRO A 212 16.03 46.40 41.45
CA PRO A 212 16.67 45.16 40.97
C PRO A 212 18.05 44.84 41.62
N ALA A 213 18.68 43.72 41.23
CA ALA A 213 20.10 43.47 41.48
C ALA A 213 20.77 42.63 40.37
N THR A 214 21.97 43.06 39.92
CA THR A 214 22.77 42.38 38.87
C THR A 214 24.25 42.37 39.26
N SER A 215 24.85 41.18 39.38
CA SER A 215 26.30 40.92 39.52
C SER A 215 26.56 39.51 38.95
N THR A 216 27.25 39.24 37.83
CA THR A 216 28.52 39.72 37.23
C THR A 216 29.76 38.95 37.71
N SER A 217 30.23 38.02 36.85
CA SER A 217 31.59 37.49 36.65
C SER A 217 32.44 36.86 37.80
N SER A 218 32.95 35.64 37.54
CA SER A 218 34.38 35.28 37.66
C SER A 218 34.67 33.99 36.83
N MET A 219 35.93 33.50 36.77
CA MET A 219 36.41 32.62 35.67
C MET A 219 37.08 31.30 36.12
N SER A 220 36.94 30.25 35.28
CA SER A 220 37.97 29.34 34.69
C SER A 220 39.26 28.92 35.44
N PRO A 221 39.93 27.78 35.08
CA PRO A 221 39.43 26.52 34.48
C PRO A 221 40.02 25.25 35.19
N PRO A 222 40.68 24.19 34.60
CA PRO A 222 40.45 22.81 35.06
C PRO A 222 41.70 22.06 35.61
N GLN A 223 41.58 20.74 35.82
CA GLN A 223 42.70 19.83 36.13
C GLN A 223 42.67 18.56 35.27
N THR A 224 43.87 18.04 34.94
CA THR A 224 44.09 16.82 34.14
C THR A 224 45.31 16.04 34.67
N SER A 225 45.25 14.69 34.64
CA SER A 225 46.38 13.79 34.99
C SER A 225 46.10 12.37 34.42
N TRP A 226 46.89 11.81 33.51
CA TRP A 226 48.09 10.93 33.71
C TRP A 226 47.81 9.65 34.55
N ALA A 227 48.39 8.44 34.34
CA ALA A 227 49.12 7.74 33.25
C ALA A 227 49.26 6.22 33.65
N LYS A 228 49.92 5.24 32.98
CA LYS A 228 50.75 5.16 31.74
C LYS A 228 50.77 3.70 31.17
N ILE A 229 51.40 3.54 30.00
CA ILE A 229 51.62 2.34 29.14
C ILE A 229 52.62 1.27 29.70
N THR A 230 52.47 -0.02 29.30
CA THR A 230 53.60 -0.98 29.08
C THR A 230 53.41 -1.81 27.77
N LYS A 231 54.39 -2.63 27.34
CA LYS A 231 54.53 -3.17 25.96
C LYS A 231 54.78 -4.69 25.85
N SER A 232 54.19 -5.30 24.81
CA SER A 232 54.68 -6.30 23.83
C SER A 232 55.63 -7.47 24.22
N ALA A 233 55.27 -8.71 23.81
CA ALA A 233 56.15 -9.69 23.09
C ALA A 233 55.44 -11.00 22.68
N THR A 234 55.90 -11.64 21.58
CA THR A 234 55.69 -13.05 21.15
C THR A 234 57.00 -13.54 20.48
N PRO A 235 57.31 -14.86 20.37
CA PRO A 235 56.95 -15.66 19.17
C PRO A 235 56.76 -17.21 19.48
N PRO A 236 57.09 -18.24 18.65
CA PRO A 236 56.07 -19.17 18.12
C PRO A 236 56.37 -20.71 18.37
N PRO A 237 56.11 -21.67 17.43
CA PRO A 237 54.90 -22.48 17.37
C PRO A 237 55.14 -24.01 17.44
N LYS A 238 54.07 -24.84 17.33
CA LYS A 238 54.16 -26.26 16.96
C LYS A 238 53.08 -26.68 15.94
N LEU A 239 53.47 -27.55 15.01
CA LEU A 239 52.66 -28.12 13.92
C LEU A 239 52.40 -29.60 14.17
N THR A 240 51.16 -30.08 13.95
CA THR A 240 50.86 -31.51 13.83
C THR A 240 49.65 -31.78 12.91
N MET A 241 49.77 -32.76 12.01
CA MET A 241 48.74 -33.34 11.14
C MET A 241 49.15 -34.80 10.79
N PRO A 242 48.28 -35.65 10.21
CA PRO A 242 46.89 -35.96 10.57
C PRO A 242 46.59 -37.49 10.55
N LEU A 243 45.31 -37.89 10.70
CA LEU A 243 44.71 -39.23 10.42
C LEU A 243 45.06 -40.40 11.38
N PRO A 244 44.27 -41.48 11.43
CA PRO A 244 42.79 -41.57 11.38
C PRO A 244 42.20 -42.49 12.48
N PRO A 245 40.87 -42.48 12.67
CA PRO A 245 40.15 -43.77 12.82
C PRO A 245 38.89 -43.87 11.95
N LYS A 246 38.32 -45.08 11.90
CA LYS A 246 37.21 -45.46 10.99
C LYS A 246 35.83 -45.15 11.58
N GLN A 247 34.93 -44.74 10.68
CA GLN A 247 33.49 -45.08 10.60
C GLN A 247 32.77 -45.52 11.88
N ASP A 248 31.74 -44.76 12.28
CA ASP A 248 30.47 -45.36 12.69
C ASP A 248 29.27 -44.58 12.11
N LYS A 249 28.10 -45.22 12.05
CA LYS A 249 26.97 -44.83 11.18
C LYS A 249 25.86 -44.08 11.91
N THR A 250 25.98 -42.76 12.01
CA THR A 250 24.82 -41.88 12.31
C THR A 250 24.51 -40.94 11.14
N LYS A 251 23.22 -40.67 10.94
CA LYS A 251 22.70 -40.05 9.71
C LYS A 251 23.15 -38.59 9.60
N LEU A 252 24.11 -38.32 8.71
CA LEU A 252 24.46 -36.95 8.35
C LEU A 252 23.29 -36.31 7.59
N ALA A 253 22.53 -35.46 8.27
CA ALA A 253 21.55 -34.61 7.62
C ALA A 253 22.28 -33.67 6.65
N SER A 254 22.10 -33.88 5.34
CA SER A 254 22.66 -33.01 4.32
C SER A 254 22.10 -31.60 4.52
N LYS A 255 22.98 -30.63 4.78
CA LYS A 255 22.61 -29.22 4.75
C LYS A 255 22.19 -28.86 3.33
N ALA A 256 20.88 -28.89 3.08
CA ALA A 256 20.32 -28.39 1.84
C ALA A 256 20.75 -26.92 1.64
N PRO A 257 20.95 -26.46 0.40
CA PRO A 257 21.08 -25.03 0.11
C PRO A 257 19.87 -24.28 0.72
N PRO A 258 20.07 -23.04 1.22
CA PRO A 258 18.99 -22.27 1.82
C PRO A 258 17.83 -22.16 0.83
N GLN A 259 16.70 -22.78 1.17
CA GLN A 259 15.52 -22.75 0.33
C GLN A 259 14.99 -21.30 0.30
N PRO A 260 14.59 -20.77 -0.87
CA PRO A 260 13.99 -19.45 -0.94
C PRO A 260 12.72 -19.39 -0.08
N ALA A 261 12.43 -18.23 0.51
CA ALA A 261 11.31 -18.02 1.43
C ALA A 261 9.94 -17.96 0.72
N TRP A 262 9.64 -19.00 -0.05
CA TRP A 262 8.50 -19.09 -0.96
C TRP A 262 7.82 -20.45 -0.84
N SER A 263 6.49 -20.43 -0.79
CA SER A 263 5.62 -21.61 -0.80
C SER A 263 4.41 -21.33 -1.70
N PRO A 264 3.83 -22.33 -2.38
CA PRO A 264 2.71 -22.11 -3.31
C PRO A 264 1.32 -21.97 -2.67
N GLY A 265 1.23 -21.85 -1.33
CA GLY A 265 -0.07 -21.89 -0.63
C GLY A 265 -0.73 -23.28 -0.68
N PRO A 266 -2.02 -23.40 -0.29
CA PRO A 266 -2.69 -24.69 -0.13
C PRO A 266 -2.88 -25.47 -1.45
N ARG A 267 -3.10 -24.76 -2.57
CA ARG A 267 -3.37 -25.38 -3.89
C ARG A 267 -2.14 -26.03 -4.54
N GLY A 268 -0.94 -25.61 -4.13
CA GLY A 268 0.31 -26.11 -4.71
C GLY A 268 0.71 -25.42 -6.01
N ARG A 269 1.70 -25.98 -6.71
CA ARG A 269 2.04 -25.54 -8.07
C ARG A 269 1.19 -26.28 -9.09
N ASP A 270 0.88 -25.63 -10.22
CA ASP A 270 0.35 -26.32 -11.40
C ASP A 270 1.27 -27.52 -11.75
N PRO A 271 0.77 -28.76 -11.85
CA PRO A 271 1.60 -29.91 -12.18
C PRO A 271 2.33 -29.72 -13.52
N PRO A 272 3.66 -29.89 -13.59
CA PRO A 272 4.43 -29.58 -14.79
C PRO A 272 4.04 -30.48 -15.96
N ILE A 273 3.68 -29.88 -17.10
CA ILE A 273 3.30 -30.60 -18.32
C ILE A 273 4.54 -30.77 -19.19
N THR A 274 5.05 -32.00 -19.29
CA THR A 274 6.10 -32.36 -20.25
C THR A 274 5.49 -32.73 -21.61
N VAL A 275 6.05 -32.15 -22.68
CA VAL A 275 5.56 -32.29 -24.06
C VAL A 275 6.74 -32.42 -25.02
N GLY A 276 6.63 -33.30 -26.01
CA GLY A 276 7.60 -33.40 -27.11
C GLY A 276 7.59 -32.15 -28.00
N ILE A 277 8.78 -31.72 -28.43
CA ILE A 277 8.95 -30.56 -29.34
C ILE A 277 8.09 -30.68 -30.62
N PRO A 278 7.95 -31.86 -31.29
CA PRO A 278 7.12 -31.97 -32.49
C PRO A 278 5.64 -31.64 -32.25
N ALA A 279 5.05 -32.13 -31.15
CA ALA A 279 3.66 -31.85 -30.80
C ALA A 279 3.45 -30.38 -30.40
N MET A 280 4.44 -29.77 -29.75
CA MET A 280 4.43 -28.34 -29.46
C MET A 280 4.43 -27.46 -30.72
N GLU A 281 5.20 -27.84 -31.73
CA GLU A 281 5.27 -27.08 -32.99
C GLU A 281 4.05 -27.32 -33.89
N ASP A 282 3.47 -28.53 -33.88
CA ASP A 282 2.23 -28.80 -34.62
C ASP A 282 1.03 -27.98 -34.14
N ILE A 283 0.90 -27.75 -32.83
CA ILE A 283 -0.20 -26.92 -32.31
C ILE A 283 0.05 -25.42 -32.54
N LYS A 284 1.30 -24.95 -32.46
CA LYS A 284 1.64 -23.54 -32.77
C LYS A 284 1.38 -23.17 -34.23
N ARG A 285 1.66 -24.08 -35.17
CA ARG A 285 1.55 -23.87 -36.62
C ARG A 285 0.09 -23.69 -37.11
N ARG A 286 -0.89 -23.90 -36.24
CA ARG A 286 -2.32 -23.78 -36.58
C ARG A 286 -2.73 -22.32 -36.56
N GLU A 287 -3.12 -21.84 -37.74
CA GLU A 287 -3.57 -20.48 -37.93
C GLU A 287 -5.10 -20.41 -38.06
N ASP A 288 -5.61 -19.21 -37.84
CA ASP A 288 -7.01 -18.78 -37.83
C ASP A 288 -8.06 -19.84 -37.49
N SER A 289 -8.80 -20.38 -38.46
CA SER A 289 -9.90 -21.31 -38.22
C SER A 289 -9.48 -22.73 -37.86
N ASP A 290 -8.21 -23.11 -38.03
CA ASP A 290 -7.68 -24.40 -37.56
C ASP A 290 -7.13 -24.35 -36.12
N LYS A 291 -7.04 -23.16 -35.51
CA LYS A 291 -6.69 -23.02 -34.08
C LYS A 291 -7.69 -23.83 -33.24
N LEU A 292 -7.16 -24.77 -32.46
CA LEU A 292 -7.96 -25.70 -31.66
C LEU A 292 -8.63 -24.97 -30.48
N CYS A 293 -9.90 -25.26 -30.22
CA CYS A 293 -10.61 -24.64 -29.11
C CYS A 293 -10.18 -25.21 -27.75
N ASN A 294 -9.43 -24.42 -26.96
CA ASN A 294 -8.96 -24.83 -25.63
C ASN A 294 -10.07 -25.39 -24.73
N ASN A 295 -11.22 -24.72 -24.65
CA ASN A 295 -12.33 -25.21 -23.82
C ASN A 295 -12.86 -26.55 -24.32
N HIS A 296 -12.99 -26.73 -25.64
CA HIS A 296 -13.53 -27.95 -26.22
C HIS A 296 -12.68 -29.19 -25.89
N PHE A 297 -11.36 -29.05 -26.02
CA PHE A 297 -10.43 -30.17 -25.93
C PHE A 297 -9.84 -30.39 -24.54
N LEU A 298 -9.98 -29.43 -23.61
CA LEU A 298 -9.37 -29.49 -22.27
C LEU A 298 -10.37 -29.48 -21.10
N ARG A 299 -11.61 -29.00 -21.29
CA ARG A 299 -12.63 -28.93 -20.22
C ARG A 299 -13.89 -29.74 -20.52
N GLY A 300 -14.39 -29.70 -21.75
CA GLY A 300 -15.64 -30.38 -22.13
C GLY A 300 -16.27 -29.79 -23.39
N PRO A 301 -17.56 -30.04 -23.67
CA PRO A 301 -18.24 -29.41 -24.81
C PRO A 301 -18.15 -27.87 -24.72
N CYS A 302 -17.74 -27.21 -25.80
CA CYS A 302 -17.58 -25.76 -25.80
C CYS A 302 -18.96 -25.08 -25.70
N THR A 303 -19.13 -24.12 -24.79
CA THR A 303 -20.42 -23.42 -24.56
C THR A 303 -20.87 -22.52 -25.71
N ARG A 304 -20.08 -22.40 -26.80
CA ARG A 304 -20.34 -21.55 -27.96
C ARG A 304 -20.45 -22.33 -29.28
N ILE A 305 -21.07 -23.51 -29.29
CA ILE A 305 -21.05 -24.44 -30.43
C ILE A 305 -21.42 -23.77 -31.78
N GLY A 306 -22.39 -22.84 -31.80
CA GLY A 306 -22.80 -22.10 -33.00
C GLY A 306 -22.09 -20.76 -33.27
N ALA A 307 -21.14 -20.33 -32.42
CA ALA A 307 -20.49 -19.01 -32.50
C ALA A 307 -18.97 -19.04 -32.19
N CYS A 308 -18.37 -20.22 -32.11
CA CYS A 308 -16.94 -20.40 -31.88
C CYS A 308 -16.20 -20.41 -33.22
N THR A 309 -15.21 -19.55 -33.37
CA THR A 309 -14.34 -19.48 -34.57
C THR A 309 -13.20 -20.51 -34.57
N PHE A 310 -13.07 -21.29 -33.49
CA PHE A 310 -12.01 -22.26 -33.30
C PHE A 310 -12.45 -23.68 -33.67
N ASN A 311 -11.50 -24.48 -34.19
CA ASN A 311 -11.74 -25.84 -34.62
C ASN A 311 -12.28 -26.72 -33.46
N HIS A 312 -13.39 -27.42 -33.72
CA HIS A 312 -14.01 -28.41 -32.82
C HIS A 312 -14.02 -29.84 -33.40
N THR A 313 -13.69 -30.04 -34.68
CA THR A 313 -13.83 -31.34 -35.37
C THR A 313 -12.53 -32.13 -35.41
N PHE A 314 -11.39 -31.48 -35.18
CA PHE A 314 -10.09 -32.13 -35.11
C PHE A 314 -10.01 -33.18 -33.99
N ARG A 315 -9.25 -34.25 -34.21
CA ARG A 315 -9.02 -35.32 -33.22
C ARG A 315 -7.57 -35.28 -32.72
N PRO A 316 -7.24 -34.45 -31.72
CA PRO A 316 -5.86 -34.35 -31.22
C PRO A 316 -5.42 -35.62 -30.52
N SER A 317 -4.18 -36.04 -30.79
CA SER A 317 -3.50 -37.09 -30.03
C SER A 317 -3.27 -36.69 -28.56
N LYS A 318 -2.95 -37.67 -27.70
CA LYS A 318 -2.61 -37.40 -26.29
C LYS A 318 -1.42 -36.44 -26.11
N GLU A 319 -0.51 -36.35 -27.08
CA GLU A 319 0.60 -35.40 -27.04
C GLU A 319 0.19 -34.00 -27.51
N GLN A 320 -0.65 -33.90 -28.56
CA GLN A 320 -1.26 -32.64 -28.99
C GLN A 320 -2.17 -32.04 -27.91
N LEU A 321 -2.91 -32.86 -27.15
CA LEU A 321 -3.67 -32.40 -25.98
C LEU A 321 -2.76 -31.85 -24.88
N LYS A 322 -1.63 -32.51 -24.58
CA LYS A 322 -0.63 -31.96 -23.64
C LYS A 322 0.00 -30.67 -24.16
N ALA A 323 0.29 -30.56 -25.46
CA ALA A 323 0.79 -29.33 -26.09
C ALA A 323 -0.22 -28.18 -25.95
N LEU A 324 -1.50 -28.46 -26.23
CA LEU A 324 -2.60 -27.49 -26.09
C LEU A 324 -2.77 -27.05 -24.63
N ALA A 325 -2.72 -27.98 -23.66
CA ALA A 325 -2.76 -27.67 -22.24
C ALA A 325 -1.55 -26.83 -21.77
N MET A 326 -0.35 -27.13 -22.26
CA MET A 326 0.86 -26.36 -21.94
C MET A 326 0.80 -24.95 -22.55
N LEU A 327 0.16 -24.78 -23.71
CA LEU A 327 -0.11 -23.48 -24.33
C LEU A 327 -1.23 -22.71 -23.64
N ALA A 328 -2.29 -23.39 -23.17
CA ALA A 328 -3.35 -22.78 -22.38
C ALA A 328 -2.81 -22.19 -21.07
N ARG A 329 -1.97 -22.95 -20.34
CA ARG A 329 -1.29 -22.51 -19.10
C ARG A 329 -0.21 -21.43 -19.27
N GLN A 330 0.16 -21.09 -20.51
CA GLN A 330 0.99 -19.89 -20.78
C GLN A 330 0.16 -18.58 -20.78
N ASN A 331 -1.16 -18.67 -20.64
CA ASN A 331 -2.02 -17.55 -20.28
C ASN A 331 -2.33 -17.65 -18.78
N PRO A 332 -2.18 -16.57 -18.00
CA PRO A 332 -2.46 -16.59 -16.57
C PRO A 332 -3.95 -16.76 -16.28
N CYS A 333 -4.27 -17.43 -15.17
CA CYS A 333 -5.62 -17.43 -14.62
C CYS A 333 -5.88 -16.08 -13.93
N ILE A 334 -7.06 -15.50 -14.15
CA ILE A 334 -7.49 -14.26 -13.48
C ILE A 334 -7.47 -14.45 -11.97
N ASN A 335 -8.00 -15.57 -11.47
CA ASN A 335 -8.14 -15.84 -10.04
C ASN A 335 -6.85 -16.39 -9.38
N GLY A 336 -5.73 -16.50 -10.11
CA GLY A 336 -4.43 -16.92 -9.53
C GLY A 336 -4.49 -18.23 -8.74
N GLN A 337 -3.90 -18.25 -7.54
CA GLN A 337 -3.98 -19.39 -6.60
C GLN A 337 -5.33 -19.51 -5.90
N ASP A 338 -6.10 -18.43 -5.83
CA ASP A 338 -7.44 -18.38 -5.24
C ASP A 338 -8.54 -18.89 -6.19
N CYS A 339 -8.12 -19.49 -7.30
CA CYS A 339 -9.01 -20.14 -8.27
C CYS A 339 -9.54 -21.47 -7.71
N ASP A 340 -10.84 -21.48 -7.42
CA ASP A 340 -11.67 -22.60 -6.98
C ASP A 340 -11.99 -23.63 -8.09
N VAL A 341 -11.77 -23.27 -9.35
CA VAL A 341 -12.10 -24.09 -10.51
C VAL A 341 -11.05 -25.19 -10.73
N ASP A 342 -11.36 -26.41 -10.29
CA ASP A 342 -10.50 -27.61 -10.40
C ASP A 342 -10.06 -27.96 -11.83
N ASP A 343 -10.94 -27.79 -12.82
CA ASP A 343 -10.66 -28.08 -14.23
C ASP A 343 -10.10 -26.86 -15.00
N CYS A 344 -9.56 -25.87 -14.29
CA CYS A 344 -9.05 -24.66 -14.93
C CYS A 344 -7.76 -24.92 -15.75
N ILE A 345 -7.79 -24.44 -16.99
CA ILE A 345 -6.77 -24.67 -18.02
C ILE A 345 -5.65 -23.62 -18.07
N TYR A 346 -5.77 -22.57 -17.27
CA TYR A 346 -4.83 -21.44 -17.23
C TYR A 346 -3.74 -21.65 -16.16
N GLY A 347 -2.72 -20.79 -16.15
CA GLY A 347 -1.63 -20.86 -15.16
C GLY A 347 -1.99 -20.16 -13.85
N HIS A 348 -1.90 -20.87 -12.72
CA HIS A 348 -2.28 -20.40 -11.38
C HIS A 348 -1.09 -20.03 -10.50
N ASN A 349 0.12 -20.53 -10.83
CA ASN A 349 1.33 -20.34 -10.03
C ASN A 349 1.53 -18.88 -9.55
N VAL A 350 1.23 -18.60 -8.29
CA VAL A 350 1.47 -17.32 -7.59
C VAL A 350 2.13 -17.64 -6.23
N SER A 351 2.88 -16.69 -5.69
CA SER A 351 3.41 -16.72 -4.31
C SER A 351 2.32 -16.59 -3.26
N SER A 352 2.29 -17.46 -2.25
CA SER A 352 1.52 -17.20 -1.03
C SER A 352 2.22 -16.15 -0.15
N PHE A 353 2.20 -14.89 -0.57
CA PHE A 353 2.35 -13.78 0.38
C PHE A 353 1.12 -13.81 1.29
N LYS A 354 1.31 -13.92 2.61
CA LYS A 354 0.20 -13.82 3.57
C LYS A 354 -0.25 -12.36 3.69
N PHE A 355 -1.02 -11.89 2.72
CA PHE A 355 -1.82 -10.67 2.90
C PHE A 355 -2.99 -10.98 3.83
N GLN A 356 -2.77 -10.80 5.12
CA GLN A 356 -3.80 -10.88 6.15
C GLN A 356 -4.61 -9.58 6.20
N SER A 357 -5.17 -9.18 5.06
CA SER A 357 -6.17 -8.12 4.92
C SER A 357 -6.88 -8.30 3.58
N LEU A 358 -8.21 -8.32 3.59
CA LEU A 358 -8.99 -8.35 2.35
C LEU A 358 -9.15 -6.92 1.83
N CYS A 359 -8.75 -6.68 0.58
CA CYS A 359 -9.74 -6.24 -0.40
C CYS A 359 -9.27 -6.46 -1.85
N TYR A 360 -10.26 -6.79 -2.66
CA TYR A 360 -10.19 -7.13 -4.07
C TYR A 360 -10.22 -5.84 -4.91
N TYR A 361 -9.07 -5.33 -5.41
CA TYR A 361 -9.01 -4.57 -6.69
C TYR A 361 -7.61 -4.29 -7.32
N LEU A 362 -6.51 -4.95 -6.91
CA LEU A 362 -5.22 -4.89 -7.62
C LEU A 362 -4.96 -6.14 -8.49
N LEU A 363 -5.79 -6.32 -9.51
CA LEU A 363 -5.84 -7.53 -10.33
C LEU A 363 -4.82 -7.56 -11.50
N THR A 364 -3.54 -7.28 -11.20
CA THR A 364 -2.42 -7.58 -12.11
C THR A 364 -1.18 -8.09 -11.37
N SER A 365 -0.82 -9.34 -11.65
CA SER A 365 0.57 -9.85 -11.70
C SER A 365 1.41 -9.95 -10.41
N GLN A 366 1.15 -10.99 -9.61
CA GLN A 366 2.22 -11.80 -8.99
C GLN A 366 2.28 -13.24 -9.58
N LEU A 367 1.79 -13.38 -10.82
CA LEU A 367 1.71 -14.64 -11.56
C LEU A 367 3.11 -15.11 -11.98
N GLN A 368 3.67 -16.05 -11.21
CA GLN A 368 5.01 -16.57 -11.35
C GLN A 368 5.10 -17.55 -12.53
N CYS A 369 5.81 -17.15 -13.58
CA CYS A 369 5.93 -17.86 -14.85
C CYS A 369 6.34 -19.34 -14.66
N PRO A 370 5.57 -20.31 -15.19
CA PRO A 370 5.84 -21.74 -15.02
C PRO A 370 7.10 -22.23 -15.76
N ASN A 371 7.75 -21.37 -16.54
CA ASN A 371 8.91 -21.71 -17.36
C ASN A 371 10.25 -21.30 -16.73
N VAL A 372 10.25 -20.87 -15.46
CA VAL A 372 11.47 -20.50 -14.74
C VAL A 372 12.11 -21.74 -14.13
N ILE A 373 13.25 -22.15 -14.69
CA ILE A 373 14.04 -23.30 -14.23
C ILE A 373 15.40 -22.76 -13.79
N ASN A 374 15.82 -23.09 -12.57
CA ASN A 374 17.11 -22.67 -11.98
C ASN A 374 17.39 -21.15 -12.09
N GLY A 375 16.35 -20.31 -11.95
CA GLY A 375 16.46 -18.85 -12.05
C GLY A 375 16.57 -18.31 -13.49
N VAL A 376 16.25 -19.11 -14.51
CA VAL A 376 16.22 -18.69 -15.92
C VAL A 376 14.83 -18.93 -16.52
N CYS A 377 14.22 -17.89 -17.09
CA CYS A 377 13.00 -18.03 -17.88
C CYS A 377 13.34 -18.61 -19.27
N THR A 378 12.94 -19.86 -19.50
CA THR A 378 13.37 -20.69 -20.64
C THR A 378 12.63 -20.42 -21.96
N ARG A 379 11.85 -19.33 -22.08
CA ARG A 379 11.00 -19.04 -23.24
C ARG A 379 11.32 -17.68 -23.87
N SER A 380 11.70 -17.70 -25.15
CA SER A 380 11.96 -16.51 -25.98
C SER A 380 10.76 -15.60 -26.15
N HIS A 381 9.53 -16.11 -26.03
CA HIS A 381 8.28 -15.36 -26.10
C HIS A 381 7.39 -15.69 -24.89
N CYS A 382 7.91 -15.45 -23.69
CA CYS A 382 7.12 -15.48 -22.46
C CYS A 382 6.00 -14.42 -22.52
N ARG A 383 4.80 -14.73 -22.00
CA ARG A 383 3.65 -13.81 -21.87
C ARG A 383 3.47 -13.21 -20.47
N PHE A 384 4.31 -13.61 -19.50
CA PHE A 384 4.29 -13.06 -18.15
C PHE A 384 5.19 -11.82 -18.11
N LYS A 385 4.76 -10.78 -17.37
CA LYS A 385 5.57 -9.57 -17.10
C LYS A 385 6.82 -9.92 -16.29
N VAL A 386 7.79 -9.01 -16.22
CA VAL A 386 9.00 -9.17 -15.39
C VAL A 386 8.64 -9.48 -13.93
N ASP A 387 7.66 -8.78 -13.38
CA ASP A 387 7.16 -8.95 -12.00
C ASP A 387 6.50 -10.33 -11.77
N GLY A 388 6.07 -10.98 -12.86
CA GLY A 388 5.62 -12.36 -12.90
C GLY A 388 6.75 -13.39 -12.92
N HIS A 389 7.93 -13.08 -12.35
CA HIS A 389 9.06 -13.99 -12.25
C HIS A 389 9.75 -13.87 -10.88
N PRO A 390 10.44 -14.91 -10.37
CA PRO A 390 11.22 -14.80 -9.15
C PRO A 390 12.27 -13.68 -9.22
N PRO A 391 12.59 -12.98 -8.12
CA PRO A 391 13.67 -12.01 -8.08
C PRO A 391 14.99 -12.57 -8.63
N ASN A 392 15.72 -11.75 -9.40
CA ASN A 392 16.96 -12.13 -10.10
C ASN A 392 16.80 -13.18 -11.22
N THR A 393 15.59 -13.43 -11.74
CA THR A 393 15.41 -14.30 -12.91
C THR A 393 16.10 -13.72 -14.15
N LYS A 394 16.88 -14.55 -14.85
CA LYS A 394 17.46 -14.22 -16.15
C LYS A 394 16.49 -14.55 -17.28
N PHE A 395 16.42 -13.70 -18.30
CA PHE A 395 15.46 -13.84 -19.39
C PHE A 395 16.14 -14.24 -20.70
N THR A 396 15.56 -15.23 -21.40
CA THR A 396 15.92 -15.55 -22.79
C THR A 396 15.16 -14.68 -23.81
N ASN A 397 14.10 -14.01 -23.38
CA ASN A 397 13.38 -12.99 -24.15
C ASN A 397 14.02 -11.61 -23.90
N SER A 398 14.61 -10.99 -24.92
CA SER A 398 15.13 -9.61 -24.85
C SER A 398 14.02 -8.55 -24.72
N LYS A 399 12.80 -8.87 -25.17
CA LYS A 399 11.62 -7.98 -25.13
C LYS A 399 10.74 -8.22 -23.89
N ILE A 400 11.24 -8.85 -22.83
CA ILE A 400 10.42 -9.18 -21.64
C ILE A 400 9.82 -7.93 -20.95
N HIS A 401 10.46 -6.77 -21.11
CA HIS A 401 10.01 -5.48 -20.58
C HIS A 401 8.88 -4.83 -21.42
N GLU A 402 8.54 -5.39 -22.58
CA GLU A 402 7.45 -4.91 -23.45
C GLU A 402 6.10 -5.63 -23.18
N ASN A 403 6.10 -6.64 -22.30
CA ASN A 403 4.93 -7.43 -21.90
C ASN A 403 4.13 -6.76 -20.78
#